data_AF-A0A3M6VSV2-F1
#
_entry.id   AF-A0A3M6VSV2-F1
#
_cell.length_a   1.000
_cell.length_b   1.000
_cell.length_c   1.000
_cell.angle_alpha   90.00
_cell.angle_beta   90.00
_cell.angle_gamma   90.00
#
_symmetry.space_group_name_H-M   'P 1'
#
loop_
_entity.id
_entity.type
_entity.pdbx_description
1 polymer ?
#
loop_
_entity_poly.entity_id
_entity_poly.type
_entity_poly.pdbx_seq_one_letter_code
_entity_poly.pdbx_strand_id
1 'polypeptide(L)'
;MEKIKALRWETGTIIPDSLAQNLCQREVQLFHQYDQLLTNYMTDFELDLSADLKPPKDLYVEVRVLRDCGEVMTESGVVNLTAHSQHFLRRVVVEQLIRQGLLEQIKR
;
A
#
# COMPACT_ATOMS: atom_id res chain seq x y z
N MET A 1 16.94 11.38 -9.18
CA MET A 1 16.34 11.92 -7.93
C MET A 1 14.81 11.88 -7.96
N GLU A 2 14.15 12.48 -8.97
CA GLU A 2 12.68 12.51 -9.03
C GLU A 2 12.03 11.12 -9.12
N LYS A 3 12.65 10.19 -9.86
CA LYS A 3 12.16 8.81 -9.99
C LYS A 3 12.07 8.06 -8.65
N ILE A 4 13.00 8.30 -7.72
CA ILE A 4 13.00 7.63 -6.40
C ILE A 4 11.90 8.21 -5.51
N LYS A 5 11.64 9.52 -5.63
CA LYS A 5 10.50 10.15 -4.96
C LYS A 5 9.19 9.60 -5.51
N ALA A 6 9.05 9.51 -6.84
CA ALA A 6 7.88 8.91 -7.50
C ALA A 6 7.67 7.46 -7.03
N LEU A 7 8.74 6.68 -6.93
CA LEU A 7 8.70 5.31 -6.44
C LEU A 7 8.04 5.20 -5.05
N ARG A 8 8.36 6.12 -4.13
CA ARG A 8 7.74 6.15 -2.79
C ARG A 8 6.23 6.37 -2.86
N TRP A 9 5.76 7.15 -3.82
CA TRP A 9 4.34 7.35 -4.04
C TRP A 9 3.69 6.12 -4.68
N GLU A 10 4.39 5.38 -5.54
CA GLU A 10 3.85 4.21 -6.24
C GLU A 10 3.81 2.94 -5.40
N THR A 11 4.91 2.60 -4.70
CA THR A 11 5.06 1.33 -3.97
C THR A 11 4.75 1.43 -2.47
N GLY A 12 4.60 2.65 -1.95
CA GLY A 12 4.42 2.88 -0.51
C GLY A 12 5.74 2.85 0.25
N THR A 13 5.72 2.50 1.53
CA THR A 13 6.89 2.50 2.43
C THR A 13 7.91 1.40 2.11
N ILE A 14 7.52 0.39 1.32
CA ILE A 14 8.33 -0.79 1.02
C ILE A 14 8.83 -0.70 -0.42
N ILE A 15 10.14 -0.90 -0.60
CA ILE A 15 10.76 -1.06 -1.91
C ILE A 15 10.65 -2.55 -2.28
N PRO A 16 9.97 -2.93 -3.37
CA PRO A 16 9.91 -4.33 -3.78
C PRO A 16 11.29 -4.84 -4.22
N ASP A 17 11.59 -6.12 -3.94
CA ASP A 17 12.92 -6.72 -4.15
C ASP A 17 13.43 -6.59 -5.58
N SER A 18 12.54 -6.64 -6.57
CA SER A 18 12.87 -6.47 -7.99
C SER A 18 13.43 -5.07 -8.30
N LEU A 19 12.97 -4.04 -7.59
CA LEU A 19 13.45 -2.67 -7.73
C LEU A 19 14.67 -2.43 -6.84
N ALA A 20 14.73 -3.06 -5.66
CA ALA A 20 15.87 -2.98 -4.74
C ALA A 20 17.18 -3.42 -5.41
N GLN A 21 17.15 -4.45 -6.27
CA GLN A 21 18.32 -4.92 -7.03
C GLN A 21 18.88 -3.89 -8.03
N ASN A 22 18.04 -2.95 -8.46
CA ASN A 22 18.41 -1.91 -9.43
C ASN A 22 18.83 -0.58 -8.78
N LEU A 23 18.75 -0.47 -7.45
CA LEU A 23 19.07 0.73 -6.69
C LEU A 23 20.45 0.62 -6.05
N CYS A 24 21.25 1.68 -6.12
CA CYS A 24 22.50 1.72 -5.35
C CYS A 24 22.23 2.07 -3.88
N GLN A 25 23.19 1.76 -3.00
CA GLN A 25 23.04 2.01 -1.55
C GLN A 25 22.67 3.47 -1.22
N ARG A 26 23.16 4.43 -2.00
CA ARG A 26 22.86 5.86 -1.84
C ARG A 26 21.40 6.19 -2.19
N GLU A 27 20.83 5.51 -3.18
CA GLU A 27 19.44 5.70 -3.60
C GLU A 27 18.46 5.08 -2.61
N VAL A 28 18.81 3.92 -2.04
CA VAL A 28 18.05 3.30 -0.94
C VAL A 28 18.04 4.23 0.29
N GLN A 29 19.18 4.79 0.66
CA GLN A 29 19.25 5.78 1.75
C GLN A 29 18.39 7.02 1.47
N LEU A 30 18.41 7.53 0.23
CA LEU A 30 17.58 8.66 -0.18
C LEU A 30 16.08 8.33 -0.05
N PHE A 31 15.67 7.13 -0.46
CA PHE A 31 14.29 6.67 -0.34
C PHE A 31 13.83 6.67 1.11
N HIS A 32 14.61 6.08 2.02
CA HIS A 32 14.28 6.04 3.44
C HIS A 32 14.25 7.42 4.09
N GLN A 33 15.20 8.31 3.75
CA GLN A 33 15.18 9.69 4.25
C GLN A 33 13.94 10.44 3.75
N TYR A 34 13.55 10.25 2.49
CA TYR A 34 12.35 10.87 1.93
C TYR A 34 11.07 10.31 2.56
N ASP A 35 11.00 9.00 2.79
CA ASP A 35 9.90 8.34 3.50
C ASP A 35 9.72 8.88 4.93
N GLN A 36 10.81 9.06 5.67
CA GLN A 36 10.76 9.64 7.01
C GLN A 36 10.27 11.09 6.99
N LEU A 37 10.77 11.91 6.07
CA LEU A 37 10.31 13.29 5.91
C LEU A 37 8.81 13.36 5.57
N LEU A 38 8.35 12.49 4.67
CA LEU A 38 6.96 12.42 4.28
C LEU A 38 6.08 11.96 5.44
N THR A 39 6.50 10.93 6.18
CA THR A 39 5.77 10.41 7.34
C THR A 39 5.65 11.46 8.45
N ASN A 40 6.74 12.19 8.73
CA ASN A 40 6.73 13.29 9.71
C ASN A 40 5.73 14.38 9.29
N TYR A 41 5.72 14.75 8.01
CA TYR A 41 4.79 15.74 7.48
C TYR A 41 3.33 15.27 7.56
N MET A 42 3.06 14.01 7.21
CA MET A 42 1.71 13.42 7.33
C MET A 42 1.24 13.34 8.78
N THR A 43 2.15 13.11 9.72
CA THR A 43 1.85 13.06 11.17
C THR A 43 1.53 14.44 11.72
N ASP A 44 2.31 15.46 11.34
CA ASP A 44 2.11 16.85 11.80
C ASP A 44 0.73 17.41 11.40
N PHE A 45 0.24 17.02 10.22
CA PHE A 45 -1.06 17.44 9.69
C PHE A 45 -2.20 16.42 9.91
N GLU A 46 -1.92 15.30 10.59
CA GLU A 46 -2.86 14.17 10.78
C GLU A 46 -3.56 13.73 9.47
N LEU A 47 -2.84 13.81 8.35
CA LEU A 47 -3.38 13.60 7.00
C LEU A 47 -2.49 12.64 6.20
N ASP A 48 -3.10 11.56 5.70
CA ASP A 48 -2.43 10.65 4.79
C ASP A 48 -2.45 11.21 3.35
N LEU A 49 -1.31 11.74 2.92
CA LEU A 49 -1.12 12.23 1.56
C LEU A 49 -0.94 11.11 0.54
N SER A 50 -0.58 9.91 0.99
CA SER A 50 -0.32 8.75 0.14
C SER A 50 -1.60 7.97 -0.22
N ALA A 51 -2.74 8.40 0.33
CA ALA A 51 -4.06 7.88 0.04
C ALA A 51 -4.43 8.00 -1.44
N ASP A 52 -5.37 7.15 -1.88
CA ASP A 52 -5.80 7.13 -3.27
C ASP A 52 -6.47 8.46 -3.66
N LEU A 53 -6.03 9.06 -4.77
CA LEU A 53 -6.59 10.31 -5.28
C LEU A 53 -8.01 10.12 -5.84
N LYS A 54 -8.45 8.87 -6.00
CA LYS A 54 -9.79 8.55 -6.46
C LYS A 54 -10.74 8.54 -5.27
N PRO A 55 -11.88 9.26 -5.35
CA PRO A 55 -12.85 9.25 -4.28
C PRO A 55 -13.36 7.81 -4.06
N PRO A 56 -13.44 7.35 -2.80
CA PRO A 56 -14.01 6.05 -2.49
C PRO A 56 -15.49 6.05 -2.87
N LYS A 57 -15.88 5.13 -3.76
CA LYS A 57 -17.29 4.96 -4.18
C LYS A 57 -18.11 4.22 -3.13
N ASP A 58 -17.47 3.28 -2.46
CA ASP A 58 -18.07 2.38 -1.49
C ASP A 58 -17.16 2.26 -0.26
N LEU A 59 -17.75 2.26 0.93
CA LEU A 59 -17.03 2.11 2.20
C LEU A 59 -16.40 0.71 2.31
N TYR A 60 -17.11 -0.30 1.81
CA TYR A 60 -16.67 -1.70 1.76
C TYR A 60 -16.52 -2.14 0.32
N VAL A 61 -15.53 -3.00 0.08
CA VAL A 61 -15.23 -3.53 -1.25
C VAL A 61 -15.04 -5.05 -1.16
N GLU A 62 -15.54 -5.75 -2.17
CA GLU A 62 -15.25 -7.17 -2.38
C GLU A 62 -13.90 -7.27 -3.10
N VAL A 63 -12.96 -7.99 -2.50
CA VAL A 63 -11.61 -8.17 -3.04
C VAL A 63 -11.29 -9.64 -3.20
N ARG A 64 -10.57 -9.97 -4.27
CA ARG A 64 -9.95 -11.28 -4.50
C ARG A 64 -8.46 -11.20 -4.20
N VAL A 65 -7.97 -12.17 -3.45
CA VAL A 65 -6.55 -12.29 -3.15
C VAL A 65 -5.83 -12.92 -4.33
N LEU A 66 -4.83 -12.22 -4.88
CA LEU A 66 -4.02 -12.73 -5.99
C LEU A 66 -2.79 -13.51 -5.49
N ARG A 67 -2.24 -13.14 -4.34
CA ARG A 67 -1.08 -13.76 -3.70
C ARG A 67 -1.29 -13.84 -2.20
N ASP A 68 -0.71 -14.85 -1.56
CA ASP A 68 -0.80 -14.99 -0.11
C ASP A 68 -0.20 -13.76 0.60
N CYS A 69 -1.02 -13.09 1.41
CA CYS A 69 -0.64 -11.87 2.13
C CYS A 69 -0.55 -12.08 3.64
N GLY A 70 -0.87 -13.29 4.13
CA GLY A 70 -0.93 -13.59 5.55
C GLY A 70 -2.03 -12.83 6.29
N GLU A 71 -1.75 -12.53 7.56
CA GLU A 71 -2.70 -11.95 8.50
C GLU A 71 -2.77 -10.41 8.39
N VAL A 72 -3.96 -9.90 8.08
CA VAL A 72 -4.24 -8.46 8.02
C VAL A 72 -5.17 -8.07 9.14
N MET A 73 -4.81 -6.99 9.85
CA MET A 73 -5.64 -6.42 10.90
C MET A 73 -6.79 -5.62 10.29
N THR A 74 -8.01 -6.03 10.61
CA THR A 74 -9.25 -5.34 10.24
C THR A 74 -9.98 -4.87 11.50
N GLU A 75 -10.98 -4.02 11.34
CA GLU A 75 -11.84 -3.58 12.47
C GLU A 75 -12.64 -4.72 13.12
N SER A 76 -12.87 -5.82 12.40
CA SER A 76 -13.56 -7.02 12.92
C SER A 76 -12.59 -8.06 13.49
N GLY A 77 -11.29 -7.78 13.49
CA GLY A 77 -10.24 -8.69 13.94
C GLY A 77 -9.22 -9.02 12.86
N VAL A 78 -8.35 -9.99 13.14
CA VAL A 78 -7.32 -10.45 12.21
C VAL A 78 -7.96 -11.37 11.16
N VAL A 79 -7.76 -11.07 9.89
CA VAL A 79 -8.25 -11.88 8.76
C VAL A 79 -7.06 -12.40 7.98
N ASN A 80 -7.05 -13.71 7.72
CA ASN A 80 -6.00 -14.33 6.92
C ASN A 80 -6.34 -14.25 5.41
N LEU A 81 -5.51 -13.55 4.66
CA LEU A 81 -5.65 -13.35 3.22
C LEU A 81 -4.87 -14.42 2.45
N THR A 82 -5.55 -15.52 2.16
CA THR A 82 -5.00 -16.67 1.44
C THR A 82 -5.18 -16.53 -0.08
N ALA A 83 -4.27 -17.06 -0.87
CA ALA A 83 -4.35 -16.95 -2.34
C ALA A 83 -5.71 -17.46 -2.89
N HIS A 84 -6.31 -16.68 -3.79
CA HIS A 84 -7.61 -16.92 -4.43
C HIS A 84 -8.85 -16.83 -3.54
N SER A 85 -8.72 -16.51 -2.25
CA SER A 85 -9.88 -16.22 -1.39
C SER A 85 -10.55 -14.90 -1.78
N GLN A 86 -11.82 -14.75 -1.37
CA GLN A 86 -12.58 -13.53 -1.53
C GLN A 86 -12.98 -13.01 -0.15
N HIS A 87 -12.83 -11.70 0.05
CA HIS A 87 -13.17 -11.05 1.30
C HIS A 87 -13.93 -9.75 1.04
N PHE A 88 -14.84 -9.42 1.96
CA PHE A 88 -15.55 -8.16 1.97
C PHE A 88 -15.03 -7.31 3.12
N LEU A 89 -14.17 -6.34 2.80
CA LEU A 89 -13.40 -5.57 3.78
C LEU A 89 -13.58 -4.08 3.53
N ARG A 90 -13.35 -3.24 4.55
CA ARG A 90 -13.32 -1.79 4.35
C ARG A 90 -12.19 -1.42 3.40
N ARG A 91 -12.51 -0.52 2.48
CA ARG A 91 -11.56 -0.04 1.47
C ARG A 91 -10.27 0.48 2.09
N VAL A 92 -10.35 1.24 3.19
CA VAL A 92 -9.18 1.84 3.86
C VAL A 92 -8.11 0.81 4.26
N VAL A 93 -8.52 -0.42 4.61
CA VAL A 93 -7.60 -1.48 5.04
C VAL A 93 -6.91 -2.15 3.84
N VAL A 94 -7.66 -2.35 2.76
CA VAL A 94 -7.20 -3.11 1.58
C VAL A 94 -6.66 -2.24 0.46
N GLU A 95 -6.80 -0.92 0.54
CA GLU A 95 -6.44 0.01 -0.54
C GLU A 95 -4.96 -0.08 -0.91
N GLN A 96 -4.07 -0.10 0.09
CA GLN A 96 -2.63 -0.27 -0.14
C GLN A 96 -2.30 -1.61 -0.81
N LEU A 97 -2.98 -2.69 -0.38
CA LEU A 97 -2.77 -4.03 -0.94
C LEU A 97 -3.29 -4.15 -2.38
N ILE A 98 -4.39 -3.46 -2.71
CA ILE A 98 -4.89 -3.36 -4.09
C ILE A 98 -3.89 -2.60 -4.96
N ARG A 99 -3.33 -1.49 -4.46
CA ARG A 99 -2.34 -0.67 -5.18
C ARG A 99 -1.05 -1.43 -5.46
N GLN A 100 -0.62 -2.27 -4.52
CA GLN A 100 0.54 -3.16 -4.68
C GLN A 100 0.28 -4.33 -5.64
N GLY A 101 -0.96 -4.51 -6.12
CA GLY A 101 -1.34 -5.60 -7.01
C GLY A 101 -1.42 -6.96 -6.32
N LEU A 102 -1.56 -6.98 -4.98
CA LEU A 102 -1.76 -8.19 -4.20
C LEU A 102 -3.24 -8.60 -4.13
N LEU A 103 -4.13 -7.60 -4.19
CA LEU A 103 -5.57 -7.79 -4.19
C LEU A 103 -6.19 -7.18 -5.46
N GLU A 104 -7.27 -7.79 -5.94
CA GLU A 104 -8.08 -7.27 -7.03
C GLU A 104 -9.48 -6.94 -6.54
N GLN A 105 -9.97 -5.72 -6.80
CA GLN A 105 -11.35 -5.35 -6.49
C GLN A 105 -12.31 -6.01 -7.48
N ILE A 106 -13.21 -6.85 -6.98
CA ILE A 106 -14.33 -7.38 -7.75
C ILE A 106 -15.46 -6.33 -7.72
N LYS A 107 -15.89 -5.86 -8.89
CA LYS A 107 -17.10 -5.05 -9.01
C LYS A 107 -18.23 -5.95 -9.49
N ARG A 108 -19.34 -5.97 -8.75
CA ARG A 108 -20.62 -6.45 -9.27
C ARG A 108 -21.23 -5.43 -10.21
#